data_AF-A0A9D1H3Q9-F1
#
_entry.id   AF-A0A9D1H3Q9-F1
#
_cell.length_a   1.000
_cell.length_b   1.000
_cell.length_c   1.000
_cell.angle_alpha   90.00
_cell.angle_beta   90.00
_cell.angle_gamma   90.00
#
_symmetry.space_group_name_H-M   'P 1'
#
loop_
_entity.id
_entity.type
_entity.pdbx_description
1 polymer ?
#
loop_
_entity_poly.entity_id
_entity_poly.type
_entity_poly.pdbx_seq_one_letter_code
_entity_poly.pdbx_strand_id
1 'polypeptide(L)'
;VRVALDDGSIVGFESNGYLMNHAERELGTPALDEASAKACVSENLDVSCSGLALIPKDSLEEVLCYEFKGNFKGKNFIIYINADNGREENILLLLESENGILTI
;
A
#
# COMPACT_ATOMS: atom_id res chain seq x y z
N VAL A 1 -17.22 0.14 0.68
CA VAL A 1 -18.51 -0.26 1.31
C VAL A 1 -18.34 -0.15 2.82
N ARG A 2 -19.32 0.39 3.55
CA ARG A 2 -19.38 0.37 5.01
C ARG A 2 -20.48 -0.59 5.43
N VAL A 3 -20.15 -1.46 6.38
CA VAL A 3 -21.02 -2.54 6.85
C VAL A 3 -21.28 -2.34 8.34
N ALA A 4 -22.53 -2.45 8.76
CA ALA A 4 -22.93 -2.38 10.16
C ALA A 4 -22.38 -3.58 10.95
N LEU A 5 -21.88 -3.33 12.16
CA LEU A 5 -21.21 -4.36 12.97
C LEU A 5 -22.21 -5.33 13.63
N ASP A 6 -23.43 -4.89 13.87
CA ASP A 6 -24.49 -5.63 14.58
C ASP A 6 -25.26 -6.59 13.67
N ASP A 7 -25.62 -6.17 12.46
CA ASP A 7 -26.48 -6.95 11.57
C ASP A 7 -25.88 -7.23 10.18
N GLY A 8 -24.70 -6.68 9.88
CA GLY A 8 -24.04 -6.88 8.58
C GLY A 8 -24.72 -6.13 7.42
N SER A 9 -25.66 -5.23 7.69
CA SER A 9 -26.31 -4.41 6.67
C SER A 9 -25.33 -3.41 6.03
N ILE A 10 -25.57 -3.07 4.77
CA ILE A 10 -24.77 -2.05 4.07
C ILE A 10 -25.29 -0.67 4.48
N VAL A 11 -24.47 0.08 5.21
CA VAL A 11 -24.81 1.43 5.70
C VAL A 11 -24.19 2.54 4.87
N GLY A 12 -23.30 2.20 3.94
CA GLY A 12 -22.71 3.20 3.05
C GLY A 12 -21.88 2.61 1.92
N PHE A 13 -21.75 3.37 0.84
CA PHE A 13 -20.91 3.03 -0.30
C PHE A 13 -20.19 4.28 -0.78
N GLU A 14 -18.89 4.16 -1.02
CA GLU A 14 -18.04 5.19 -1.61
C GLU A 14 -17.24 4.48 -2.71
N SER A 15 -17.23 5.06 -3.90
CA SER A 15 -16.57 4.50 -5.08
C SER A 15 -16.04 5.55 -6.04
N ASN A 16 -15.93 6.83 -5.63
CA ASN A 16 -15.44 7.87 -6.52
C ASN A 16 -14.01 7.58 -6.95
N GLY A 17 -13.18 7.09 -6.03
CA GLY A 17 -11.80 6.69 -6.34
C GLY A 17 -11.74 5.66 -7.47
N TYR A 18 -12.59 4.64 -7.43
CA TYR A 18 -12.69 3.64 -8.50
C TYR A 18 -13.25 4.26 -9.79
N LEU A 19 -14.38 4.96 -9.71
CA LEU A 19 -15.03 5.52 -10.90
C LEU A 19 -14.13 6.51 -11.67
N MET A 20 -13.30 7.27 -10.96
CA MET A 20 -12.46 8.30 -11.56
C MET A 20 -11.12 7.77 -12.09
N ASN A 21 -10.60 6.67 -11.52
CA ASN A 21 -9.24 6.20 -11.82
C ASN A 21 -9.21 4.78 -12.45
N HIS A 22 -10.32 4.05 -12.47
CA HIS A 22 -10.34 2.72 -13.05
C HIS A 22 -10.21 2.79 -14.57
N ALA A 23 -9.30 1.98 -15.11
CA ALA A 23 -9.00 1.82 -16.51
C ALA A 23 -8.33 0.46 -16.73
N GLU A 24 -8.44 -0.08 -17.93
CA GLU A 24 -7.64 -1.24 -18.34
C GLU A 24 -6.15 -0.85 -18.35
N ARG A 25 -5.32 -1.72 -17.77
CA ARG A 25 -3.88 -1.50 -17.64
C ARG A 25 -3.15 -2.77 -18.04
N GLU A 26 -2.12 -2.60 -18.87
CA GLU A 26 -1.13 -3.64 -19.15
C GLU A 26 0.06 -3.41 -18.21
N LEU A 27 0.12 -4.16 -17.12
CA LEU A 27 1.22 -4.06 -16.16
C LEU A 27 2.39 -4.92 -16.65
N GLY A 28 3.57 -4.31 -16.76
CA GLY A 28 4.81 -5.03 -17.03
C GLY A 28 5.14 -6.04 -15.93
N THR A 29 5.99 -7.00 -16.24
CA THR A 29 6.58 -7.87 -15.21
C THR A 29 7.63 -7.06 -14.43
N PRO A 30 7.57 -7.02 -13.08
CA PRO A 30 8.61 -6.42 -12.25
C PRO A 30 10.02 -6.84 -12.66
N ALA A 31 10.94 -5.89 -12.77
CA ALA A 31 12.35 -6.23 -13.02
C ALA A 31 13.02 -6.83 -11.78
N LEU A 32 12.54 -6.50 -10.58
CA LEU A 32 12.99 -7.04 -9.30
C LEU A 32 12.02 -8.09 -8.78
N ASP A 33 12.58 -9.11 -8.12
CA ASP A 33 11.78 -10.02 -7.29
C ASP A 33 11.51 -9.41 -5.91
N GLU A 34 10.51 -9.95 -5.23
CA GLU A 34 10.11 -9.49 -3.90
C GLU A 34 11.25 -9.57 -2.88
N ALA A 35 12.12 -10.58 -2.99
CA ALA A 35 13.27 -10.76 -2.10
C ALA A 35 14.31 -9.64 -2.27
N SER A 36 14.63 -9.25 -3.50
CA SER A 36 15.53 -8.13 -3.79
C SER A 36 14.93 -6.81 -3.34
N ALA A 37 13.64 -6.60 -3.56
CA ALA A 37 12.94 -5.41 -3.07
C ALA A 37 12.90 -5.35 -1.53
N LYS A 38 12.72 -6.49 -0.86
CA LYS A 38 12.76 -6.58 0.61
C LYS A 38 14.14 -6.23 1.17
N ALA A 39 15.22 -6.56 0.46
CA ALA A 39 16.57 -6.19 0.86
C ALA A 39 16.83 -4.68 0.80
N CYS A 40 16.03 -3.91 0.04
CA CYS A 40 16.08 -2.45 0.04
C CYS A 40 15.42 -1.82 1.27
N VAL A 41 14.57 -2.57 1.98
CA VAL A 41 13.89 -2.10 3.19
C VAL A 41 14.82 -2.20 4.40
N SER A 42 14.67 -1.29 5.36
CA SER A 42 15.48 -1.30 6.59
C SER A 42 15.34 -2.62 7.34
N GLU A 43 16.47 -3.25 7.69
CA GLU A 43 16.53 -4.47 8.52
C GLU A 43 15.87 -4.32 9.89
N ASN A 44 15.69 -3.08 10.36
CA ASN A 44 15.03 -2.81 11.63
C ASN A 44 13.50 -2.89 11.55
N LEU A 45 12.93 -2.95 10.35
CA LEU A 45 11.49 -3.09 10.17
C LEU A 45 11.11 -4.57 10.28
N ASP A 46 10.25 -4.89 11.24
CA ASP A 46 9.67 -6.22 11.36
C ASP A 46 8.53 -6.37 10.34
N VAL A 47 8.85 -6.90 9.16
CA VAL A 47 7.93 -7.04 8.04
C VAL A 47 6.93 -8.17 8.29
N SER A 48 5.65 -7.82 8.31
CA SER A 48 4.52 -8.73 8.55
C SER A 48 3.84 -9.21 7.27
N CYS A 49 3.82 -8.37 6.23
CA CYS A 49 3.14 -8.65 4.97
C CYS A 49 3.85 -7.92 3.82
N SER A 50 3.76 -8.50 2.63
CA SER A 50 4.29 -7.96 1.39
C SER A 50 3.37 -8.26 0.22
N GLY A 51 3.42 -7.43 -0.81
CA GLY A 51 2.63 -7.61 -2.02
C GLY A 51 3.00 -6.60 -3.11
N LEU A 52 2.49 -6.80 -4.32
CA LEU A 52 2.59 -5.82 -5.39
C LEU A 52 1.46 -4.79 -5.27
N ALA A 53 1.79 -3.53 -5.42
CA ALA A 53 0.87 -2.40 -5.38
C ALA A 53 1.19 -1.43 -6.52
N LEU A 54 0.15 -0.94 -7.19
CA LEU A 54 0.26 0.18 -8.13
C LEU A 54 -0.11 1.46 -7.38
N ILE A 55 0.82 2.39 -7.24
CA ILE A 55 0.59 3.65 -6.51
C ILE A 55 0.61 4.84 -7.46
N PRO A 56 -0.33 5.80 -7.32
CA PRO A 56 -0.24 7.07 -8.02
C PRO A 56 0.79 7.98 -7.34
N LYS A 57 1.50 8.77 -8.14
CA LYS A 57 2.40 9.84 -7.70
C LYS A 57 1.75 11.20 -7.90
N ASP A 58 2.30 12.21 -7.23
CA ASP A 58 1.91 13.61 -7.42
C ASP A 58 2.06 14.09 -8.88
N SER A 59 2.92 13.43 -9.66
CA SER A 59 3.08 13.65 -11.11
C SER A 59 1.92 13.12 -11.97
N LEU A 60 0.91 12.48 -11.36
CA LEU A 60 -0.15 11.70 -12.01
C LEU A 60 0.35 10.43 -12.71
N GLU A 61 1.62 10.08 -12.54
CA GLU A 61 2.17 8.81 -13.00
C GLU A 61 1.86 7.70 -12.00
N GLU A 62 1.63 6.50 -12.51
CA GLU A 62 1.45 5.30 -11.69
C GLU A 62 2.74 4.50 -11.69
N VAL A 63 3.15 4.04 -10.51
CA VAL A 63 4.38 3.25 -10.35
C VAL A 63 4.04 1.92 -9.71
N LEU A 64 4.52 0.83 -10.33
CA LEU A 64 4.42 -0.51 -9.78
C LEU A 64 5.49 -0.68 -8.70
N CYS A 65 5.04 -1.05 -7.50
CA CYS A 65 5.87 -1.17 -6.32
C CYS A 65 5.63 -2.50 -5.62
N TYR A 66 6.61 -2.97 -4.87
CA TYR A 66 6.38 -3.87 -3.76
C TYR A 66 6.07 -3.04 -2.51
N GLU A 67 4.94 -3.33 -1.87
CA GLU A 67 4.60 -2.79 -0.56
C GLU A 67 5.06 -3.74 0.53
N PHE A 68 5.66 -3.19 1.59
CA PHE A 68 6.08 -3.93 2.78
C PHE A 68 5.43 -3.30 4.00
N LYS A 69 4.52 -4.04 4.64
CA LYS A 69 3.89 -3.63 5.88
C LYS A 69 4.63 -4.22 7.07
N GLY A 70 5.10 -3.36 7.98
CA GLY A 70 5.86 -3.83 9.13
C GLY A 70 5.82 -2.90 10.33
N ASN A 71 6.36 -3.35 11.46
CA ASN A 71 6.48 -2.57 12.68
C ASN A 71 7.92 -2.10 12.91
N PHE A 72 8.09 -0.84 13.28
CA PHE A 72 9.36 -0.33 13.78
C PHE A 72 9.11 0.47 15.05
N LYS A 73 9.70 0.01 16.16
CA LYS A 73 9.61 0.65 17.50
C LYS A 73 8.17 0.95 17.94
N GLY A 74 7.25 -0.01 17.72
CA GLY A 74 5.85 0.12 18.14
C GLY A 74 4.98 0.96 17.21
N LYS A 75 5.50 1.36 16.04
CA LYS A 75 4.75 2.06 14.99
C LYS A 75 4.66 1.20 13.74
N ASN A 76 3.48 1.13 13.14
CA ASN A 76 3.25 0.37 11.92
C ASN A 76 3.51 1.25 10.69
N PHE A 77 4.19 0.73 9.69
CA PHE A 77 4.53 1.43 8.46
C PHE A 77 4.14 0.59 7.25
N ILE A 78 3.90 1.26 6.13
CA ILE A 78 3.89 0.67 4.78
C ILE A 78 4.98 1.36 3.98
N ILE A 79 5.94 0.59 3.48
CA ILE A 79 7.03 1.10 2.64
C ILE A 79 6.84 0.60 1.22
N TYR A 80 6.86 1.50 0.25
CA TYR A 80 6.72 1.21 -1.17
C TYR A 80 8.08 1.27 -1.86
N ILE A 81 8.51 0.14 -2.40
CA ILE A 81 9.76 0.00 -3.15
C ILE A 81 9.43 -0.21 -4.63
N ASN A 82 9.94 0.65 -5.50
CA ASN A 82 9.77 0.56 -6.96
C ASN A 82 10.18 -0.82 -7.48
N ALA A 83 9.27 -1.49 -8.18
CA ALA A 83 9.44 -2.86 -8.63
C ALA A 83 10.45 -3.01 -9.80
N ASP A 84 10.83 -1.90 -10.45
CA ASP A 84 11.76 -1.89 -11.56
C ASP A 84 13.19 -1.54 -11.13
N ASN A 85 13.36 -0.63 -10.17
CA ASN A 85 14.67 -0.06 -9.83
C ASN A 85 15.04 -0.12 -8.34
N GLY A 86 14.13 -0.55 -7.47
CA GLY A 86 14.40 -0.77 -6.04
C GLY A 86 14.45 0.52 -5.22
N ARG A 87 14.12 1.68 -5.80
CA ARG A 87 14.04 2.94 -5.08
C ARG A 87 12.80 2.97 -4.19
N GLU A 88 12.95 3.54 -3.01
CA GLU A 88 11.79 3.89 -2.18
C GLU A 88 10.97 5.00 -2.86
N GLU A 89 9.69 4.72 -3.08
CA GLU A 89 8.75 5.68 -3.69
C GLU A 89 7.91 6.39 -2.64
N ASN A 90 7.56 5.70 -1.55
CA ASN A 90 6.77 6.28 -0.47
C ASN A 90 6.91 5.49 0.84
N ILE A 91 6.73 6.17 1.98
CA ILE A 91 6.60 5.57 3.31
C ILE A 91 5.35 6.15 3.96
N LEU A 92 4.45 5.29 4.41
CA LEU A 92 3.26 5.68 5.17
C LEU A 92 3.35 5.18 6.60
N LEU A 93 3.09 6.06 7.57
CA LEU A 93 2.85 5.70 8.96
C LEU A 93 1.38 5.35 9.17
N LEU A 94 1.11 4.18 9.74
CA LEU A 94 -0.24 3.75 10.11
C LEU A 94 -0.54 4.14 11.55
N LEU A 95 -1.48 5.06 11.73
CA LEU A 95 -2.10 5.37 13.01
C LEU A 95 -3.39 4.57 13.16
N GLU A 96 -3.36 3.59 14.05
CA GLU A 96 -4.49 2.70 14.32
C GLU A 96 -5.24 3.19 15.57
N SER A 97 -6.56 3.35 15.45
CA SER A 97 -7.46 3.73 16.55
C SER A 97 -8.75 2.93 16.46
N GLU A 98 -9.58 2.98 17.50
CA GLU A 98 -10.91 2.34 17.50
C GLU A 98 -11.82 2.86 16.36
N ASN A 99 -11.56 4.07 15.85
CA ASN A 99 -12.33 4.69 14.77
C ASN A 99 -11.80 4.35 13.36
N GLY A 100 -10.71 3.58 13.26
CA GLY A 100 -10.11 3.17 12.00
C GLY A 100 -8.61 3.45 11.91
N ILE A 101 -8.08 3.28 10.70
CA ILE A 101 -6.66 3.42 10.38
C ILE A 101 -6.47 4.66 9.52
N LEU A 102 -5.53 5.53 9.91
CA LEU A 102 -5.10 6.68 9.14
C LEU A 102 -3.66 6.48 8.66
N THR A 103 -3.41 6.73 7.39
CA THR A 103 -2.06 6.80 6.81
C THR A 103 -1.57 8.25 6.81
N ILE A 104 -0.34 8.49 7.27
CA ILE A 104 0.35 9.79 7.22
C ILE A 104 1.66 9.63 6.46
#